data_AF-A0A847DZ50-F1
#
_entry.id   AF-A0A847DZ50-F1
#
_cell.length_a   1.000
_cell.length_b   1.000
_cell.length_c   1.000
_cell.angle_alpha   90.00
_cell.angle_beta   90.00
_cell.angle_gamma   90.00
#
_symmetry.space_group_name_H-M   'P 1'
#
loop_
_entity.id
_entity.type
_entity.pdbx_description
1 polymer ?
#
loop_
_entity_poly.entity_id
_entity_poly.type
_entity_poly.pdbx_seq_one_letter_code
_entity_poly.pdbx_strand_id
1 'polypeptide(L)' 'MPETSPTARANLFAPCPRGLEQLLADELGALGADDCRTVASGVAFSGDRR' A
#
# COMPACT_ATOMS: atom_id res chain seq x y z
N MET A 1 3.96 -10.78 24.84
CA MET A 1 4.59 -11.24 23.58
C MET A 1 3.64 -10.85 22.46
N PRO A 2 4.00 -9.98 21.49
CA PRO A 2 3.09 -9.69 20.38
C PRO A 2 3.03 -10.94 19.49
N GLU A 3 1.82 -11.41 19.21
CA GLU A 3 1.57 -12.53 18.32
C GLU A 3 1.88 -12.11 16.88
N THR A 4 3.09 -12.39 16.41
CA THR A 4 3.45 -12.30 15.00
C THR A 4 2.80 -13.46 14.26
N SER A 5 1.49 -13.35 14.00
CA SER A 5 0.84 -14.12 12.95
C SER A 5 1.62 -13.89 11.64
N PRO A 6 1.97 -14.94 10.89
CA PRO A 6 2.74 -14.81 9.66
C PRO A 6 1.93 -13.94 8.70
N THR A 7 2.38 -12.70 8.52
CA THR A 7 1.68 -11.78 7.63
C THR A 7 2.13 -12.12 6.22
N ALA A 8 1.20 -12.57 5.38
CA ALA A 8 1.52 -12.94 4.01
C ALA A 8 1.74 -11.65 3.21
N ARG A 9 2.91 -11.49 2.59
CA ARG A 9 3.11 -10.42 1.62
C ARG A 9 2.21 -10.64 0.41
N ALA A 10 1.48 -9.61 0.01
CA ALA A 10 0.59 -9.60 -1.12
C ALA A 10 0.74 -8.31 -1.93
N ASN A 11 0.37 -8.37 -3.20
CA ASN A 11 0.17 -7.18 -4.02
C ASN A 11 -1.25 -6.67 -3.77
N LEU A 12 -1.33 -5.41 -3.37
CA LEU A 12 -2.52 -4.72 -2.91
C LEU A 12 -2.80 -3.50 -3.80
N PHE A 13 -4.04 -3.05 -3.79
CA PHE A 13 -4.47 -1.86 -4.52
C PHE A 13 -5.34 -0.98 -3.63
N ALA A 14 -4.93 0.28 -3.48
CA ALA A 14 -5.66 1.29 -2.72
C ALA A 14 -6.36 2.27 -3.70
N PRO A 15 -7.69 2.18 -3.89
CA PRO A 15 -8.41 3.14 -4.73
C PRO A 15 -8.45 4.52 -4.08
N CYS A 16 -8.33 5.59 -4.89
CA CYS A 16 -8.48 6.96 -4.41
C CYS A 16 -9.02 7.91 -5.51
N PRO A 17 -9.55 9.09 -5.13
CA PRO A 17 -9.92 10.12 -6.09
C PRO A 17 -8.73 10.57 -6.95
N ARG A 18 -9.01 10.99 -8.19
CA ARG A 18 -7.99 11.51 -9.10
C ARG A 18 -7.28 12.72 -8.52
N GLY A 19 -5.96 12.77 -8.68
CA GLY A 19 -5.09 13.83 -8.18
C GLY A 19 -4.53 13.57 -6.78
N LEU A 20 -4.94 12.48 -6.11
CA LEU A 20 -4.43 12.08 -4.79
C LEU A 20 -3.51 10.87 -4.83
N GLU A 21 -3.29 10.28 -6.00
CA GLU A 21 -2.51 9.05 -6.15
C GLU A 21 -1.09 9.20 -5.61
N GLN A 22 -0.42 10.33 -5.89
CA GLN A 22 0.94 10.56 -5.42
C GLN A 22 1.00 10.75 -3.90
N LEU A 23 0.07 11.52 -3.33
CA LEU A 23 0.00 11.72 -1.88
C LEU A 23 -0.23 10.37 -1.16
N LEU A 24 -1.14 9.55 -1.69
CA LEU A 24 -1.40 8.21 -1.16
C LEU A 24 -0.19 7.29 -1.29
N ALA A 25 0.56 7.36 -2.39
CA ALA A 25 1.77 6.56 -2.57
C ALA A 25 2.86 6.96 -1.54
N ASP A 26 3.01 8.24 -1.27
CA ASP A 26 3.96 8.76 -0.27
C ASP A 26 3.56 8.31 1.14
N GLU A 27 2.27 8.38 1.48
CA GLU A 27 1.73 7.89 2.76
C GLU A 27 1.93 6.37 2.91
N LEU A 28 1.62 5.59 1.87
CA LEU A 28 1.83 4.14 1.87
C LEU A 28 3.31 3.80 2.07
N GLY A 29 4.22 4.49 1.38
CA GLY A 29 5.66 4.33 1.57
C GLY A 29 6.10 4.66 3.00
N ALA A 30 5.57 5.74 3.60
CA ALA A 30 5.85 6.12 4.99
C ALA A 30 5.31 5.08 6.00
N LEU A 31 4.24 4.36 5.65
CA LEU A 31 3.67 3.27 6.44
C LEU A 31 4.42 1.93 6.25
N GLY A 32 5.39 1.85 5.34
CA GLY A 32 6.20 0.67 5.08
C GLY A 32 5.70 -0.23 3.95
N ALA A 33 4.82 0.28 3.07
CA ALA A 33 4.50 -0.39 1.83
C ALA A 33 5.68 -0.33 0.85
N ASP A 34 5.92 -1.43 0.15
CA ASP A 34 6.93 -1.54 -0.90
C ASP A 34 6.28 -1.36 -2.28
N ASP A 35 7.09 -1.08 -3.31
CA ASP A 35 6.65 -1.02 -4.73
C ASP A 35 5.40 -0.14 -4.99
N CYS A 36 5.30 0.98 -4.27
CA CYS A 36 4.18 1.92 -4.41
C CYS A 36 4.19 2.58 -5.80
N ARG A 37 3.20 2.25 -6.62
CA ARG A 37 3.02 2.76 -7.98
C ARG A 37 1.65 3.41 -8.15
N THR A 38 1.64 4.67 -8.53
CA THR A 38 0.43 5.39 -8.92
C THR A 38 -0.13 4.83 -10.24
N VAL A 39 -1.44 4.62 -10.27
CA VAL A 39 -2.21 4.13 -11.41
C VAL A 39 -3.52 4.92 -11.48
N ALA A 40 -4.17 4.97 -12.65
CA ALA A 40 -5.39 5.75 -12.78
C ALA A 40 -6.43 5.33 -11.74
N SER A 41 -6.80 6.24 -10.83
CA SER A 41 -7.74 6.00 -9.72
C SER A 41 -7.19 5.20 -8.52
N GLY A 42 -5.87 5.11 -8.33
CA GLY A 42 -5.33 4.45 -7.13
C GLY A 42 -3.81 4.26 -7.09
N VAL A 43 -3.38 3.44 -6.14
CA VAL A 43 -1.98 3.04 -5.96
C VAL A 43 -1.89 1.52 -5.82
N ALA A 44 -1.08 0.88 -6.66
CA ALA A 44 -0.67 -0.51 -6.49
C ALA A 44 0.57 -0.55 -5.59
N PHE A 45 0.62 -1.48 -4.62
CA PHE A 45 1.75 -1.60 -3.70
C PHE A 45 1.89 -3.04 -3.21
N SER A 46 3.06 -3.40 -2.69
CA SER A 46 3.29 -4.65 -1.98
C SER A 46 3.26 -4.39 -0.49
N GLY A 47 2.56 -5.26 0.25
CA GLY A 47 2.41 -5.10 1.67
C GLY A 47 1.93 -6.34 2.37
N ASP A 48 1.89 -6.21 3.69
CA ASP A 48 1.54 -7.23 4.63
C ASP A 48 0.01 -7.37 4.71
N ARG A 49 -0.54 -8.52 4.31
CA ARG A 49 -1.99 -8.80 4.36
C ARG A 49 -2.33 -9.63 5.59
N ARG A 50 -2.91 -8.99 6.60
CA ARG A 50 -3.48 -9.61 7.81
C ARG A 50 -4.97 -9.86 7.67
#